data_AF-A0A2A5EDR2-F1
#
_entry.id   AF-A0A2A5EDR2-F1
#
_cell.length_a   1.000
_cell.length_b   1.000
_cell.length_c   1.000
_cell.angle_alpha   90.00
_cell.angle_beta   90.00
_cell.angle_gamma   90.00
#
_symmetry.space_group_name_H-M   'P 1'
#
loop_
_entity.id
_entity.type
_entity.pdbx_description
1 polymer ?
#
loop_
_entity_poly.entity_id
_entity_poly.type
_entity_poly.pdbx_seq_one_letter_code
_entity_poly.pdbx_strand_id
1 'polypeptide(L)'
;MQTIRLFQFIALFLVTISMGCNGSSSKNMSELENKKSSDPTVSLSNSNTWNSKSTTTSFLIRSKALLATRFKSLDEFKSRIRIEYDNDSAYSGESSSENSRVLLTYISNGQKVISELKSGISQGDILKVQDADYWDQSSFILRSPYSIRNRIDLGKIYMLARRRHHIFGEGDVAFYDLAEASVKNITTYNLAYQNAKDSSEKGYINTFNHVTAQAFVTTFFSEELADFMADVHERHHMPELTTGRFTEEQLNDSLNYPLDNYVDMINNEVGQEIGIQLRKKYNISSETRWTPELLTNFLNDLQSYYIWALEIGLKPFRPTDELVIRFSNKINAVLDGV
;
A
#
# COMPACT_ATOMS: atom_id res chain seq x y z
N MET A 1 -1.57 16.03 -10.48
CA MET A 1 -1.73 15.12 -11.65
C MET A 1 -0.45 14.31 -11.98
N GLN A 2 0.60 14.34 -11.13
CA GLN A 2 1.83 13.53 -11.28
C GLN A 2 1.94 12.36 -10.28
N THR A 3 1.18 12.37 -9.18
CA THR A 3 1.05 11.26 -8.20
C THR A 3 0.25 10.05 -8.69
N ILE A 4 -0.38 10.16 -9.88
CA ILE A 4 -1.18 9.09 -10.51
C ILE A 4 -0.28 8.00 -11.18
N ARG A 5 1.05 8.18 -11.16
CA ARG A 5 2.02 7.26 -11.78
C ARG A 5 2.64 6.21 -10.84
N LEU A 6 2.16 6.18 -9.60
CA LEU A 6 2.82 5.62 -8.43
C LEU A 6 2.80 4.07 -8.30
N PHE A 7 1.88 3.38 -8.97
CA PHE A 7 1.74 1.91 -8.91
C PHE A 7 1.85 1.23 -10.30
N GLN A 8 2.39 1.93 -11.30
CA GLN A 8 2.01 1.64 -12.68
C GLN A 8 2.60 0.38 -13.36
N PHE A 9 3.64 -0.29 -12.84
CA PHE A 9 4.36 -1.25 -13.70
C PHE A 9 5.00 -2.50 -13.07
N ILE A 10 4.95 -2.70 -11.75
CA ILE A 10 5.59 -3.86 -11.09
C ILE A 10 5.00 -5.21 -11.58
N ALA A 11 3.73 -5.24 -11.98
CA ALA A 11 3.04 -6.49 -12.36
C ALA A 11 3.08 -6.85 -13.86
N LEU A 12 3.39 -5.90 -14.77
CA LEU A 12 3.33 -6.19 -16.20
C LEU A 12 4.47 -7.14 -16.64
N PHE A 13 5.61 -7.06 -15.96
CA PHE A 13 6.80 -7.88 -16.23
C PHE A 13 6.63 -9.36 -15.88
N LEU A 14 5.79 -9.67 -14.89
CA LEU A 14 5.67 -11.03 -14.38
C LEU A 14 4.67 -11.90 -15.16
N VAL A 15 3.75 -11.26 -15.90
CA VAL A 15 2.82 -11.95 -16.79
C VAL A 15 3.50 -12.28 -18.13
N THR A 16 4.38 -11.42 -18.65
CA THR A 16 5.01 -11.60 -19.97
C THR A 16 6.10 -12.67 -19.98
N ILE A 17 6.86 -12.86 -18.90
CA ILE A 17 7.82 -13.99 -18.78
C ILE A 17 7.09 -15.36 -18.82
N SER A 18 5.83 -15.43 -18.38
CA SER A 18 5.07 -16.69 -18.42
C SER A 18 4.69 -17.16 -19.84
N MET A 19 4.64 -16.24 -20.82
CA MET A 19 4.36 -16.59 -22.22
C MET A 19 5.62 -17.00 -23.01
N GLY A 20 6.81 -16.75 -22.47
CA GLY A 20 8.10 -17.11 -23.10
C GLY A 20 8.61 -18.53 -22.81
N CYS A 21 7.99 -19.26 -21.86
CA CYS A 21 8.46 -20.59 -21.45
C CYS A 21 7.48 -21.75 -21.73
N ASN A 22 6.34 -21.52 -22.38
CA ASN A 22 5.44 -22.60 -22.81
C ASN A 22 5.70 -23.01 -24.27
N GLY A 23 6.85 -23.65 -24.47
CA GLY A 23 7.13 -24.46 -25.64
C GLY A 23 6.46 -25.83 -25.52
N SER A 24 5.41 -26.05 -26.31
CA SER A 24 4.96 -27.33 -26.85
C SER A 24 4.57 -28.46 -25.87
N SER A 25 3.27 -28.65 -25.68
CA SER A 25 2.67 -29.99 -25.88
C SER A 25 1.17 -29.88 -26.14
N SER A 26 0.77 -30.10 -27.40
CA SER A 26 -0.61 -30.41 -27.75
C SER A 26 -0.78 -31.93 -27.80
N LYS A 27 -1.84 -32.47 -27.18
CA LYS A 27 -2.90 -33.24 -27.84
C LYS A 27 -3.79 -33.95 -26.82
N ASN A 28 -5.09 -33.70 -26.95
CA ASN A 28 -6.26 -34.58 -26.86
C ASN A 28 -6.40 -35.48 -25.59
N MET A 29 -7.56 -35.66 -24.97
CA MET A 29 -8.82 -36.04 -25.59
C MET A 29 -9.97 -35.97 -24.56
N SER A 30 -11.13 -35.71 -25.13
CA SER A 30 -12.52 -35.77 -24.67
C SER A 30 -12.96 -36.76 -23.57
N GLU A 31 -14.00 -36.32 -22.84
CA GLU A 31 -15.34 -36.94 -22.76
C GLU A 31 -15.86 -37.40 -21.38
N LEU A 32 -17.19 -37.18 -21.22
CA LEU A 32 -18.15 -37.67 -20.22
C LEU A 32 -18.17 -37.05 -18.82
N GLU A 33 -19.31 -36.88 -18.16
CA GLU A 33 -20.73 -36.62 -18.51
C GLU A 33 -21.43 -36.39 -17.15
N ASN A 34 -22.43 -35.51 -17.16
CA ASN A 34 -23.65 -35.51 -16.34
C ASN A 34 -23.69 -36.22 -14.95
N LYS A 35 -23.96 -35.44 -13.90
CA LYS A 35 -24.99 -35.82 -12.91
C LYS A 35 -25.63 -34.63 -12.17
N LYS A 36 -26.93 -34.46 -12.39
CA LYS A 36 -27.89 -33.71 -11.56
C LYS A 36 -27.96 -34.28 -10.14
N SER A 37 -28.12 -33.42 -9.13
CA SER A 37 -29.07 -33.58 -7.99
C SER A 37 -28.95 -32.35 -7.07
N SER A 38 -29.92 -31.43 -7.07
CA SER A 38 -30.97 -31.25 -6.04
C SER A 38 -30.56 -30.42 -4.81
N ASP A 39 -31.05 -29.18 -4.79
CA ASP A 39 -31.27 -28.35 -3.59
C ASP A 39 -32.15 -29.08 -2.55
N PRO A 40 -32.03 -28.73 -1.26
CA PRO A 40 -33.04 -27.81 -0.71
C PRO A 40 -32.51 -26.75 0.27
N THR A 41 -32.92 -25.50 0.02
CA THR A 41 -33.44 -24.51 0.99
C THR A 41 -33.00 -24.62 2.45
N VAL A 42 -32.22 -23.63 2.91
CA VAL A 42 -32.16 -23.24 4.32
C VAL A 42 -32.53 -21.77 4.45
N SER A 43 -33.53 -21.55 5.29
CA SER A 43 -34.23 -20.31 5.62
C SER A 43 -33.33 -19.24 6.24
N LEU A 44 -33.43 -18.01 5.71
CA LEU A 44 -33.02 -16.79 6.40
C LEU A 44 -33.98 -16.47 7.56
N SER A 45 -33.44 -16.39 8.77
CA SER A 45 -34.09 -15.68 9.88
C SER A 45 -33.32 -14.39 10.17
N ASN A 46 -33.96 -13.27 9.78
CA ASN A 46 -33.62 -11.93 10.21
C ASN A 46 -33.77 -11.80 11.73
N SER A 47 -32.74 -11.32 12.41
CA SER A 47 -32.94 -10.53 13.64
C SER A 47 -31.95 -9.37 13.69
N ASN A 48 -32.46 -8.21 13.29
CA ASN A 48 -31.82 -6.92 13.48
C ASN A 48 -31.88 -6.56 14.95
N THR A 49 -30.73 -6.52 15.61
CA THR A 49 -30.56 -5.76 16.86
C THR A 49 -29.17 -5.13 16.88
N TRP A 50 -29.07 -3.94 16.28
CA TRP A 50 -27.91 -3.06 16.40
C TRP A 50 -27.89 -2.51 17.82
N ASN A 51 -27.21 -3.23 18.71
CA ASN A 51 -26.91 -2.75 20.05
C ASN A 51 -25.61 -1.96 19.99
N SER A 52 -25.73 -0.64 20.06
CA SER A 52 -24.62 0.32 20.10
C SER A 52 -23.85 0.18 21.43
N LYS A 53 -22.99 -0.82 21.54
CA LYS A 53 -21.86 -0.77 22.47
C LYS A 53 -20.64 -0.30 21.69
N SER A 54 -20.29 0.95 21.93
CA SER A 54 -19.00 1.54 21.61
C SER A 54 -17.92 0.71 22.30
N THR A 55 -17.50 -0.38 21.64
CA THR A 55 -16.29 -1.10 22.01
C THR A 55 -15.15 -0.24 21.50
N THR A 56 -14.65 0.66 22.34
CA THR A 56 -13.39 1.37 22.11
C THR A 56 -12.32 0.30 22.03
N THR A 57 -12.12 -0.25 20.83
CA THR A 57 -11.05 -1.18 20.56
C THR A 57 -9.81 -0.31 20.52
N SER A 58 -9.08 -0.25 21.63
CA SER A 58 -7.79 0.42 21.63
C SER A 58 -6.92 -0.35 20.64
N PHE A 59 -6.64 0.25 19.49
CA PHE A 59 -5.56 -0.20 18.63
C PHE A 59 -4.31 -0.39 19.50
N LEU A 60 -3.61 -1.51 19.33
CA LEU A 60 -2.32 -1.69 20.00
C LEU A 60 -1.26 -0.74 19.41
N ILE A 61 -1.57 -0.14 18.25
CA ILE A 61 -0.78 0.90 17.61
C ILE A 61 -0.97 2.21 18.36
N ARG A 62 0.12 2.62 18.99
CA ARG A 62 0.30 3.86 19.73
C ARG A 62 1.17 4.85 18.95
N SER A 63 1.72 4.43 17.82
CA SER A 63 2.38 5.32 16.86
C SER A 63 1.38 6.11 16.04
N LYS A 64 1.53 7.44 16.01
CA LYS A 64 0.71 8.32 15.18
C LYS A 64 1.23 8.34 13.74
N ALA A 65 0.32 8.39 12.78
CA ALA A 65 0.67 8.67 11.39
C ALA A 65 1.23 10.10 11.29
N LEU A 66 2.10 10.31 10.31
CA LEU A 66 2.75 11.57 10.06
C LEU A 66 2.15 12.25 8.82
N LEU A 67 1.96 13.56 8.90
CA LEU A 67 1.62 14.41 7.76
C LEU A 67 2.85 15.24 7.40
N ALA A 68 3.37 15.07 6.19
CA ALA A 68 4.56 15.78 5.72
C ALA A 68 4.38 17.30 5.79
N THR A 69 3.17 17.77 5.48
CA THR A 69 2.76 19.17 5.50
C THR A 69 2.76 19.80 6.89
N ARG A 70 2.99 19.02 7.95
CA ARG A 70 3.08 19.48 9.34
C ARG A 70 4.50 19.71 9.84
N PHE A 71 5.48 19.41 8.99
CA PHE A 71 6.88 19.76 9.22
C PHE A 71 7.25 20.97 8.36
N LYS A 72 7.93 21.95 8.94
CA LYS A 72 8.40 23.16 8.25
C LYS A 72 9.66 22.90 7.44
N SER A 73 10.45 21.90 7.82
CA SER A 73 11.71 21.56 7.18
C SER A 73 12.16 20.14 7.53
N LEU A 74 13.13 19.63 6.76
CA LEU A 74 13.83 18.37 7.07
C LEU A 74 14.51 18.40 8.44
N ASP A 75 14.97 19.57 8.91
CA ASP A 75 15.56 19.70 10.25
C ASP A 75 14.51 19.54 11.36
N GLU A 76 13.30 20.09 11.18
CA GLU A 76 12.21 19.83 12.13
C GLU A 76 11.81 18.35 12.12
N PHE A 77 11.82 17.71 10.96
CA PHE A 77 11.58 16.27 10.87
C PHE A 77 12.64 15.47 11.62
N LYS A 78 13.93 15.77 11.39
CA LYS A 78 15.07 15.14 12.08
C LYS A 78 15.08 15.36 13.59
N SER A 79 14.44 16.42 14.08
CA SER A 79 14.31 16.65 15.53
C SER A 79 13.32 15.68 16.19
N ARG A 80 12.46 15.00 15.42
CA ARG A 80 11.45 14.05 15.91
C ARG A 80 11.70 12.61 15.44
N ILE A 81 12.37 12.44 14.31
CA ILE A 81 12.72 11.15 13.71
C ILE A 81 14.23 11.05 13.65
N ARG A 82 14.78 9.98 14.22
CA ARG A 82 16.21 9.69 14.09
C ARG A 82 16.45 9.05 12.73
N ILE A 83 17.35 9.63 11.94
CA ILE A 83 17.76 9.13 10.63
C ILE A 83 19.23 8.70 10.73
N GLU A 84 19.49 7.44 10.51
CA GLU A 84 20.84 6.85 10.54
C GLU A 84 21.15 6.30 9.14
N TYR A 85 22.29 6.68 8.58
CA TYR A 85 22.77 6.15 7.31
C TYR A 85 23.97 5.25 7.56
N ASP A 86 23.97 4.06 6.98
CA ASP A 86 25.18 3.23 6.94
C ASP A 86 26.04 3.74 5.79
N ASN A 87 27.13 4.45 6.13
CA ASN A 87 28.13 4.88 5.16
C ASN A 87 29.09 3.74 4.85
N ASP A 88 29.09 3.24 3.62
CA ASP A 88 30.33 2.82 2.98
C ASP A 88 30.88 4.02 2.17
N SER A 89 32.10 4.43 2.51
CA SER A 89 32.90 5.55 1.99
C SER A 89 32.61 6.97 2.52
N ALA A 90 33.12 7.24 3.73
CA ALA A 90 34.03 8.36 3.82
C ALA A 90 35.22 8.07 2.89
N TYR A 91 35.58 9.00 1.99
CA TYR A 91 36.74 8.93 1.09
C TYR A 91 36.68 8.00 -0.15
N SER A 92 35.82 8.31 -1.11
CA SER A 92 36.21 8.22 -2.54
C SER A 92 35.16 8.93 -3.39
N GLY A 93 35.59 9.71 -4.37
CA GLY A 93 34.71 10.43 -5.30
C GLY A 93 33.99 9.53 -6.31
N GLU A 94 33.67 8.28 -5.92
CA GLU A 94 32.97 7.31 -6.78
C GLU A 94 31.64 6.93 -6.12
N SER A 95 30.57 7.18 -6.86
CA SER A 95 29.17 7.03 -6.48
C SER A 95 28.70 5.57 -6.52
N SER A 96 29.33 4.65 -5.80
CA SER A 96 28.78 3.29 -5.70
C SER A 96 27.77 3.22 -4.55
N SER A 97 26.54 3.62 -4.85
CA SER A 97 25.34 3.48 -4.00
C SER A 97 24.92 2.02 -3.74
N GLU A 98 25.76 1.04 -4.09
CA GLU A 98 25.39 -0.38 -4.19
C GLU A 98 25.06 -1.03 -2.84
N ASN A 99 25.53 -0.47 -1.72
CA ASN A 99 25.23 -0.96 -0.36
C ASN A 99 24.68 0.12 0.59
N SER A 100 24.18 1.22 0.04
CA SER A 100 23.62 2.31 0.86
C SER A 100 22.39 1.86 1.64
N ARG A 101 22.24 2.35 2.88
CA ARG A 101 21.09 2.04 3.73
C ARG A 101 20.75 3.24 4.60
N VAL A 102 19.46 3.47 4.78
CA VAL A 102 18.91 4.41 5.76
C VAL A 102 18.00 3.68 6.74
N LEU A 103 18.12 4.02 8.01
CA LEU A 103 17.29 3.56 9.10
C LEU A 103 16.57 4.75 9.72
N LEU A 104 15.25 4.75 9.67
CA LEU A 104 14.40 5.70 10.38
C LEU A 104 13.93 5.09 11.69
N THR A 105 14.11 5.81 12.78
CA THR A 105 13.53 5.47 14.08
C THR A 105 12.60 6.58 14.53
N TYR A 106 11.32 6.25 14.62
CA TYR A 106 10.27 7.14 15.08
C TYR A 106 9.68 6.61 16.38
N ILE A 107 9.60 7.45 17.42
CA ILE A 107 9.00 7.08 18.71
C ILE A 107 7.76 7.94 18.93
N SER A 108 6.61 7.30 19.11
CA SER A 108 5.35 7.97 19.39
C SER A 108 4.53 7.20 20.43
N ASN A 109 4.07 7.91 21.45
CA ASN A 109 3.34 7.37 22.61
C ASN A 109 3.92 6.06 23.16
N GLY A 110 5.25 6.01 23.30
CA GLY A 110 5.96 4.85 23.86
C GLY A 110 6.07 3.64 22.92
N GLN A 111 5.59 3.71 21.68
CA GLN A 111 5.87 2.72 20.64
C GLN A 111 6.98 3.23 19.73
N LYS A 112 7.88 2.32 19.37
CA LYS A 112 8.97 2.55 18.41
C LYS A 112 8.57 1.97 17.06
N VAL A 113 8.63 2.79 16.02
CA VAL A 113 8.53 2.39 14.60
C VAL A 113 9.94 2.46 14.02
N ILE A 114 10.33 1.41 13.32
CA ILE A 114 11.61 1.33 12.63
C ILE A 114 11.29 1.07 11.16
N SER A 115 11.82 1.90 10.27
CA SER A 115 11.75 1.68 8.83
C SER A 115 13.16 1.64 8.26
N GLU A 116 13.43 0.69 7.39
CA GLU A 116 14.75 0.42 6.84
C GLU A 116 14.68 0.35 5.33
N LEU A 117 15.36 1.26 4.64
CA LEU A 117 15.46 1.24 3.18
C LEU A 117 16.91 0.96 2.78
N LYS A 118 17.11 -0.09 1.99
CA LYS A 118 18.42 -0.44 1.41
C LYS A 118 18.47 -0.09 -0.06
N SER A 119 19.69 0.07 -0.59
CA SER A 119 19.94 -0.05 -2.01
C SER A 119 19.40 -1.38 -2.55
N GLY A 120 18.91 -1.34 -3.78
CA GLY A 120 18.28 -2.50 -4.37
C GLY A 120 17.46 -2.11 -5.58
N ILE A 121 16.61 -3.04 -6.02
CA ILE A 121 15.78 -2.87 -7.20
C ILE A 121 14.73 -1.79 -6.95
N SER A 122 14.69 -0.80 -7.83
CA SER A 122 13.62 0.20 -7.88
C SER A 122 12.52 -0.24 -8.84
N GLN A 123 11.32 0.34 -8.72
CA GLN A 123 10.26 0.15 -9.73
C GLN A 123 10.72 0.53 -11.14
N GLY A 124 11.60 1.53 -11.27
CA GLY A 124 12.18 1.94 -12.55
C GLY A 124 13.02 0.85 -13.21
N ASP A 125 13.69 0.02 -12.42
CA ASP A 125 14.47 -1.11 -12.93
C ASP A 125 13.54 -2.21 -13.44
N ILE A 126 12.45 -2.50 -12.71
CA ILE A 126 11.42 -3.45 -13.15
C ILE A 126 10.81 -3.01 -14.49
N LEU A 127 10.61 -1.70 -14.63
CA LEU A 127 10.10 -1.05 -15.84
C LEU A 127 11.04 -1.22 -17.04
N LYS A 128 12.31 -0.90 -16.87
CA LYS A 128 13.31 -0.99 -17.94
C LYS A 128 13.45 -2.41 -18.46
N VAL A 129 13.30 -3.41 -17.60
CA VAL A 129 13.44 -4.82 -17.97
C VAL A 129 12.28 -5.28 -18.87
N GLN A 130 11.12 -4.61 -18.79
CA GLN A 130 9.99 -4.84 -19.70
C GLN A 130 10.34 -4.55 -21.17
N ASP A 131 11.22 -3.58 -21.40
CA ASP A 131 11.64 -3.15 -22.74
C ASP A 131 13.04 -3.69 -23.12
N ALA A 132 13.65 -4.54 -22.28
CA ALA A 132 15.04 -5.00 -22.43
C ALA A 132 15.17 -6.39 -23.08
N ASP A 133 16.35 -6.67 -23.62
CA ASP A 133 16.70 -7.94 -24.26
C ASP A 133 16.79 -9.11 -23.26
N TYR A 134 16.70 -10.35 -23.76
CA TYR A 134 16.64 -11.59 -22.97
C TYR A 134 17.77 -11.76 -21.93
N TRP A 135 18.96 -11.23 -22.18
CA TRP A 135 20.10 -11.28 -21.24
C TRP A 135 19.92 -10.33 -20.04
N ASP A 136 19.32 -9.17 -20.26
CA ASP A 136 19.01 -8.19 -19.20
C ASP A 136 17.83 -8.67 -18.35
N GLN A 137 16.85 -9.34 -18.96
CA GLN A 137 15.76 -10.03 -18.26
C GLN A 137 16.29 -11.13 -17.33
N SER A 138 17.26 -11.92 -17.80
CA SER A 138 17.89 -12.99 -17.01
C SER A 138 18.74 -12.46 -15.85
N SER A 139 19.48 -11.36 -16.07
CA SER A 139 20.25 -10.66 -15.03
C SER A 139 19.35 -10.08 -13.93
N PHE A 140 18.23 -9.46 -14.32
CA PHE A 140 17.22 -8.96 -13.38
C PHE A 140 16.59 -10.09 -12.56
N ILE A 141 16.32 -11.24 -13.19
CA ILE A 141 15.76 -12.42 -12.52
C ILE A 141 16.69 -12.93 -11.40
N LEU A 142 18.00 -12.98 -11.68
CA LEU A 142 19.01 -13.39 -10.70
C LEU A 142 19.17 -12.38 -9.55
N ARG A 143 18.89 -11.09 -9.81
CA ARG A 143 18.97 -10.01 -8.82
C ARG A 143 17.68 -9.82 -8.00
N SER A 144 16.57 -10.43 -8.41
CA SER A 144 15.25 -10.26 -7.77
C SER A 144 14.51 -11.58 -7.48
N PRO A 145 15.12 -12.56 -6.81
CA PRO A 145 14.45 -13.84 -6.54
C PRO A 145 13.13 -13.68 -5.75
N TYR A 146 13.04 -12.65 -4.90
CA TYR A 146 11.83 -12.37 -4.12
C TYR A 146 10.64 -11.92 -4.98
N SER A 147 10.86 -11.03 -5.95
CA SER A 147 9.78 -10.52 -6.81
C SER A 147 9.20 -11.63 -7.70
N ILE A 148 10.04 -12.55 -8.18
CA ILE A 148 9.61 -13.69 -9.00
C ILE A 148 8.78 -14.69 -8.19
N ARG A 149 9.20 -14.96 -6.95
CA ARG A 149 8.47 -15.87 -6.06
C ARG A 149 7.08 -15.33 -5.75
N ASN A 150 6.97 -14.03 -5.48
CA ASN A 150 5.71 -13.37 -5.12
C ASN A 150 4.95 -12.76 -6.31
N ARG A 151 5.28 -13.18 -7.53
CA ARG A 151 4.82 -12.52 -8.74
C ARG A 151 3.31 -12.48 -8.94
N ILE A 152 2.63 -13.55 -8.52
CA ILE A 152 1.18 -13.67 -8.62
C ILE A 152 0.53 -12.65 -7.68
N ASP A 153 1.03 -12.54 -6.45
CA ASP A 153 0.50 -11.62 -5.45
C ASP A 153 0.83 -10.17 -5.79
N LEU A 154 2.01 -9.88 -6.33
CA LEU A 154 2.34 -8.56 -6.91
C LEU A 154 1.35 -8.17 -8.03
N GLY A 155 0.96 -9.14 -8.87
CA GLY A 155 -0.09 -8.97 -9.88
C GLY A 155 -1.45 -8.60 -9.28
N LYS A 156 -1.85 -9.31 -8.22
CA LYS A 156 -3.10 -9.02 -7.49
C LYS A 156 -3.07 -7.64 -6.84
N ILE A 157 -1.98 -7.29 -6.16
CA ILE A 157 -1.84 -5.98 -5.51
C ILE A 157 -1.93 -4.87 -6.56
N TYR A 158 -1.28 -5.05 -7.71
CA TYR A 158 -1.37 -4.10 -8.81
C TYR A 158 -2.82 -3.90 -9.31
N MET A 159 -3.60 -4.98 -9.40
CA MET A 159 -5.00 -4.90 -9.80
C MET A 159 -5.84 -4.14 -8.76
N LEU A 160 -5.56 -4.32 -7.46
CA LEU A 160 -6.23 -3.60 -6.37
C LEU A 160 -5.83 -2.11 -6.30
N ALA A 161 -4.56 -1.81 -6.57
CA ALA A 161 -4.02 -0.46 -6.49
C ALA A 161 -4.44 0.44 -7.66
N ARG A 162 -5.13 -0.08 -8.68
CA ARG A 162 -5.43 0.67 -9.90
C ARG A 162 -6.87 0.51 -10.36
N ARG A 163 -7.40 1.58 -10.94
CA ARG A 163 -8.63 1.52 -11.72
C ARG A 163 -8.38 0.79 -13.05
N ARG A 164 -9.17 -0.24 -13.33
CA ARG A 164 -9.10 -1.14 -14.50
C ARG A 164 -10.51 -1.27 -15.06
N HIS A 165 -11.02 -0.17 -15.61
CA HIS A 165 -12.42 -0.09 -16.05
C HIS A 165 -12.78 -1.14 -17.10
N HIS A 166 -11.79 -1.59 -17.89
CA HIS A 166 -11.97 -2.66 -18.87
C HIS A 166 -12.14 -4.05 -18.26
N ILE A 167 -11.78 -4.24 -16.98
CA ILE A 167 -11.89 -5.52 -16.26
C ILE A 167 -13.04 -5.46 -15.25
N PHE A 168 -13.10 -4.39 -14.46
CA PHE A 168 -14.06 -4.25 -13.36
C PHE A 168 -15.24 -3.31 -13.65
N GLY A 169 -15.29 -2.75 -14.86
CA GLY A 169 -16.37 -1.87 -15.30
C GLY A 169 -16.20 -0.40 -14.90
N GLU A 170 -17.17 0.42 -15.31
CA GLU A 170 -17.19 1.84 -14.98
C GLU A 170 -17.24 2.07 -13.47
N GLY A 171 -16.44 3.01 -12.98
CA GLY A 171 -16.29 3.38 -11.56
C GLY A 171 -15.66 2.28 -10.71
N ASP A 172 -14.76 1.51 -11.29
CA ASP A 172 -13.82 0.67 -10.55
C ASP A 172 -13.06 1.48 -9.49
N VAL A 173 -12.77 0.84 -8.36
CA VAL A 173 -12.21 1.46 -7.16
C VAL A 173 -10.79 0.98 -6.93
N ALA A 174 -9.87 1.89 -6.62
CA ALA A 174 -8.49 1.63 -6.21
C ALA A 174 -8.24 2.09 -4.77
N PHE A 175 -7.07 1.75 -4.20
CA PHE A 175 -6.67 2.25 -2.87
C PHE A 175 -6.75 3.77 -2.75
N TYR A 176 -6.36 4.49 -3.82
CA TYR A 176 -6.42 5.95 -3.86
C TYR A 176 -7.85 6.48 -3.72
N ASP A 177 -8.85 5.80 -4.30
CA ASP A 177 -10.26 6.19 -4.14
C ASP A 177 -10.73 6.08 -2.68
N LEU A 178 -10.23 5.10 -1.93
CA LEU A 178 -10.52 4.94 -0.51
C LEU A 178 -9.89 6.06 0.31
N ALA A 179 -8.68 6.49 -0.05
CA ALA A 179 -8.01 7.64 0.55
C ALA A 179 -8.78 8.93 0.26
N GLU A 180 -9.16 9.18 -1.00
CA GLU A 180 -10.01 10.31 -1.37
C GLU A 180 -11.34 10.33 -0.61
N ALA A 181 -11.99 9.18 -0.49
CA ALA A 181 -13.24 9.06 0.25
C ALA A 181 -13.03 9.32 1.76
N SER A 182 -11.91 8.87 2.32
CA SER A 182 -11.55 9.16 3.71
C SER A 182 -11.29 10.65 3.94
N VAL A 183 -10.61 11.34 3.01
CA VAL A 183 -10.44 12.80 3.07
C VAL A 183 -11.78 13.51 2.97
N LYS A 184 -12.66 13.11 2.04
CA LYS A 184 -14.02 13.66 1.91
C LYS A 184 -14.88 13.44 3.16
N ASN A 185 -14.57 12.41 3.93
CA ASN A 185 -15.24 12.11 5.19
C ASN A 185 -14.75 12.99 6.35
N ILE A 186 -13.72 13.81 6.21
CA ILE A 186 -13.28 14.73 7.28
C ILE A 186 -14.41 15.71 7.60
N THR A 187 -14.78 15.80 8.89
CA THR A 187 -15.87 16.68 9.38
C THR A 187 -15.36 17.89 10.16
N THR A 188 -14.13 17.84 10.67
CA THR A 188 -13.52 18.92 11.47
C THR A 188 -12.53 19.74 10.63
N TYR A 189 -13.02 20.39 9.58
CA TYR A 189 -12.18 21.13 8.61
C TYR A 189 -11.23 22.13 9.25
N ASN A 190 -11.68 22.85 10.29
CA ASN A 190 -10.89 23.83 11.04
C ASN A 190 -9.72 23.21 11.84
N LEU A 191 -9.85 21.95 12.25
CA LEU A 191 -8.78 21.22 12.93
C LEU A 191 -7.85 20.56 11.90
N ALA A 192 -8.42 20.04 10.81
CA ALA A 192 -7.72 19.26 9.82
C ALA A 192 -6.82 20.13 8.92
N TYR A 193 -7.33 21.23 8.38
CA TYR A 193 -6.63 22.01 7.35
C TYR A 193 -6.02 23.28 7.95
N GLN A 194 -4.98 23.11 8.78
CA GLN A 194 -4.31 24.27 9.40
C GLN A 194 -3.26 24.87 8.46
N ASN A 195 -2.73 24.06 7.54
CA ASN A 195 -1.84 24.48 6.47
C ASN A 195 -2.53 24.27 5.12
N ALA A 196 -2.35 25.20 4.16
CA ALA A 196 -2.96 25.08 2.83
C ALA A 196 -2.53 23.80 2.08
N LYS A 197 -1.34 23.27 2.38
CA LYS A 197 -0.87 22.01 1.80
C LYS A 197 -1.61 20.77 2.35
N ASP A 198 -2.28 20.85 3.50
CA ASP A 198 -3.01 19.72 4.09
C ASP A 198 -4.15 19.23 3.19
N SER A 199 -4.74 20.12 2.38
CA SER A 199 -5.77 19.79 1.39
C SER A 199 -5.22 19.41 0.01
N SER A 200 -3.89 19.41 -0.17
CA SER A 200 -3.24 19.02 -1.42
C SER A 200 -2.99 17.52 -1.50
N GLU A 201 -2.52 17.06 -2.66
CA GLU A 201 -2.04 15.68 -2.86
C GLU A 201 -1.00 15.24 -1.81
N LYS A 202 -0.22 16.18 -1.26
CA LYS A 202 0.83 15.90 -0.27
C LYS A 202 0.35 15.92 1.17
N GLY A 203 -0.90 16.31 1.41
CA GLY A 203 -1.52 16.35 2.72
C GLY A 203 -2.18 15.01 3.07
N TYR A 204 -3.42 15.07 3.56
CA TYR A 204 -4.13 13.88 4.06
C TYR A 204 -4.25 12.74 3.06
N ILE A 205 -4.42 13.06 1.77
CA ILE A 205 -4.62 12.03 0.75
C ILE A 205 -3.39 11.14 0.58
N ASN A 206 -2.17 11.68 0.63
CA ASN A 206 -0.95 10.87 0.59
C ASN A 206 -0.87 9.95 1.80
N THR A 207 -0.96 10.54 3.00
CA THR A 207 -0.88 9.80 4.27
C THR A 207 -1.95 8.70 4.34
N PHE A 208 -3.20 9.01 3.98
CA PHE A 208 -4.28 8.02 3.99
C PHE A 208 -4.02 6.93 2.95
N ASN A 209 -3.55 7.28 1.76
CA ASN A 209 -3.27 6.30 0.71
C ASN A 209 -2.14 5.34 1.14
N HIS A 210 -1.02 5.85 1.64
CA HIS A 210 0.09 5.01 2.12
C HIS A 210 -0.35 4.08 3.26
N VAL A 211 -0.94 4.63 4.31
CA VAL A 211 -1.39 3.82 5.47
C VAL A 211 -2.46 2.81 5.06
N THR A 212 -3.47 3.22 4.28
CA THR A 212 -4.57 2.33 3.84
C THR A 212 -4.08 1.23 2.91
N ALA A 213 -3.26 1.57 1.90
CA ALA A 213 -2.74 0.59 0.96
C ALA A 213 -1.89 -0.46 1.67
N GLN A 214 -0.99 -0.02 2.56
CA GLN A 214 -0.13 -0.93 3.33
C GLN A 214 -0.95 -1.81 4.28
N ALA A 215 -1.97 -1.26 4.95
CA ALA A 215 -2.88 -2.06 5.76
C ALA A 215 -3.59 -3.15 4.95
N PHE A 216 -4.04 -2.85 3.73
CA PHE A 216 -4.65 -3.86 2.85
C PHE A 216 -3.65 -4.90 2.37
N VAL A 217 -2.48 -4.50 1.87
CA VAL A 217 -1.47 -5.42 1.35
C VAL A 217 -1.02 -6.39 2.45
N THR A 218 -0.71 -5.88 3.65
CA THR A 218 -0.32 -6.72 4.78
C THR A 218 -1.45 -7.65 5.23
N THR A 219 -2.71 -7.19 5.18
CA THR A 219 -3.86 -8.01 5.53
C THR A 219 -4.07 -9.16 4.55
N PHE A 220 -4.03 -8.89 3.25
CA PHE A 220 -4.35 -9.85 2.20
C PHE A 220 -3.22 -10.84 1.94
N PHE A 221 -1.98 -10.38 2.07
CA PHE A 221 -0.80 -11.13 1.68
C PHE A 221 0.11 -11.36 2.90
N SER A 222 1.11 -10.50 3.08
CA SER A 222 2.06 -10.56 4.19
C SER A 222 2.68 -9.20 4.45
N GLU A 223 3.22 -9.03 5.65
CA GLU A 223 4.07 -7.88 6.02
C GLU A 223 5.29 -7.78 5.11
N GLU A 224 6.02 -8.89 4.91
CA GLU A 224 7.21 -8.94 4.07
C GLU A 224 6.96 -8.49 2.61
N LEU A 225 5.79 -8.82 2.04
CA LEU A 225 5.44 -8.37 0.69
C LEU A 225 5.07 -6.89 0.66
N ALA A 226 4.42 -6.40 1.72
CA ALA A 226 4.06 -5.00 1.89
C ALA A 226 5.31 -4.12 2.04
N ASP A 227 6.26 -4.58 2.85
CA ASP A 227 7.59 -3.99 3.06
C ASP A 227 8.39 -3.93 1.75
N PHE A 228 8.54 -5.07 1.06
CA PHE A 228 9.20 -5.13 -0.24
C PHE A 228 8.62 -4.12 -1.24
N MET A 229 7.28 -3.98 -1.28
CA MET A 229 6.61 -3.05 -2.17
C MET A 229 6.83 -1.59 -1.78
N ALA A 230 6.82 -1.26 -0.49
CA ALA A 230 7.18 0.06 0.00
C ALA A 230 8.59 0.43 -0.46
N ASP A 231 9.53 -0.48 -0.24
CA ASP A 231 10.95 -0.33 -0.58
C ASP A 231 11.19 -0.03 -2.07
N VAL A 232 10.58 -0.84 -2.93
CA VAL A 232 10.69 -0.70 -4.40
C VAL A 232 10.09 0.63 -4.86
N HIS A 233 9.03 1.07 -4.20
CA HIS A 233 8.35 2.32 -4.50
C HIS A 233 9.15 3.54 -4.05
N GLU A 234 9.64 3.57 -2.80
CA GLU A 234 10.41 4.72 -2.29
C GLU A 234 11.72 4.89 -3.06
N ARG A 235 12.43 3.78 -3.36
CA ARG A 235 13.64 3.82 -4.20
C ARG A 235 13.40 4.39 -5.59
N HIS A 236 12.21 4.18 -6.16
CA HIS A 236 11.90 4.71 -7.49
C HIS A 236 11.69 6.21 -7.48
N HIS A 237 11.09 6.74 -6.42
CA HIS A 237 10.78 8.16 -6.31
C HIS A 237 12.00 8.97 -5.91
N MET A 238 12.80 8.44 -4.99
CA MET A 238 13.97 9.16 -4.50
C MET A 238 15.08 8.17 -4.07
N PRO A 239 15.93 7.70 -4.99
CA PRO A 239 17.01 6.78 -4.66
C PRO A 239 18.03 7.37 -3.68
N GLU A 240 18.14 8.71 -3.60
CA GLU A 240 19.04 9.41 -2.68
C GLU A 240 18.67 9.20 -1.21
N LEU A 241 17.45 8.73 -0.91
CA LEU A 241 16.97 8.46 0.46
C LEU A 241 17.91 7.56 1.25
N THR A 242 18.56 6.59 0.60
CA THR A 242 19.47 5.62 1.25
C THR A 242 20.84 6.20 1.58
N THR A 243 21.20 7.35 1.00
CA THR A 243 22.50 8.03 1.22
C THR A 243 22.35 9.35 1.97
N GLY A 244 21.17 9.96 1.94
CA GLY A 244 20.91 11.30 2.47
C GLY A 244 21.57 12.42 1.65
N ARG A 245 22.15 12.10 0.48
CA ARG A 245 22.84 13.07 -0.38
C ARG A 245 21.87 13.63 -1.42
N PHE A 246 21.16 14.69 -1.04
CA PHE A 246 20.22 15.40 -1.91
C PHE A 246 20.89 16.59 -2.59
N THR A 247 20.50 16.85 -3.84
CA THR A 247 20.86 18.07 -4.57
C THR A 247 20.13 19.29 -4.00
N GLU A 248 20.66 20.49 -4.23
CA GLU A 248 19.98 21.74 -3.85
C GLU A 248 18.61 21.87 -4.52
N GLU A 249 18.45 21.37 -5.76
CA GLU A 249 17.17 21.35 -6.46
C GLU A 249 16.15 20.48 -5.71
N GLN A 250 16.53 19.26 -5.32
CA GLN A 250 15.67 18.36 -4.53
C GLN A 250 15.30 18.95 -3.16
N LEU A 251 16.22 19.67 -2.52
CA LEU A 251 15.95 20.30 -1.22
C LEU A 251 15.06 21.55 -1.33
N ASN A 252 14.97 22.16 -2.50
CA ASN A 252 14.11 23.31 -2.77
C ASN A 252 12.82 22.94 -3.53
N ASP A 253 12.68 21.68 -3.97
CA ASP A 253 11.48 21.20 -4.64
C ASP A 253 10.31 21.12 -3.64
N SER A 254 9.29 21.93 -3.88
CA SER A 254 8.08 21.97 -3.05
C SER A 254 7.11 20.80 -3.29
N LEU A 255 7.34 20.00 -4.34
CA LEU A 255 6.52 18.88 -4.79
C LEU A 255 7.20 17.52 -4.59
N ASN A 256 8.51 17.41 -4.77
CA ASN A 256 9.26 16.16 -4.54
C ASN A 256 10.33 16.38 -3.47
N TYR A 257 9.88 16.83 -2.31
CA TYR A 257 10.75 17.12 -1.19
C TYR A 257 11.10 15.82 -0.43
N PRO A 258 12.37 15.56 -0.07
CA PRO A 258 12.77 14.32 0.61
C PRO A 258 12.00 14.00 1.89
N LEU A 259 11.50 15.03 2.56
CA LEU A 259 10.67 14.88 3.75
C LEU A 259 9.40 14.09 3.46
N ASP A 260 8.77 14.29 2.30
CA ASP A 260 7.54 13.57 1.93
C ASP A 260 7.82 12.06 1.92
N ASN A 261 8.88 11.63 1.23
CA ASN A 261 9.26 10.23 1.14
C ASN A 261 9.69 9.63 2.49
N TYR A 262 10.42 10.37 3.33
CA TYR A 262 10.73 9.89 4.68
C TYR A 262 9.49 9.76 5.57
N VAL A 263 8.49 10.62 5.39
CA VAL A 263 7.19 10.49 6.06
C VAL A 263 6.43 9.26 5.54
N ASP A 264 6.47 9.03 4.22
CA ASP A 264 5.81 7.89 3.59
C ASP A 264 6.41 6.56 4.05
N MET A 265 7.74 6.46 4.20
CA MET A 265 8.40 5.31 4.83
C MET A 265 7.82 4.98 6.21
N ILE A 266 7.71 5.97 7.12
CA ILE A 266 7.13 5.74 8.45
C ILE A 266 5.65 5.37 8.38
N ASN A 267 4.89 6.03 7.51
CA ASN A 267 3.46 5.75 7.33
C ASN A 267 3.23 4.36 6.73
N ASN A 268 4.17 3.85 5.92
CA ASN A 268 4.10 2.51 5.39
C ASN A 268 4.18 1.49 6.52
N GLU A 269 5.16 1.58 7.43
CA GLU A 269 5.28 0.70 8.60
C GLU A 269 4.02 0.75 9.49
N VAL A 270 3.51 1.96 9.73
CA VAL A 270 2.27 2.14 10.49
C VAL A 270 1.09 1.42 9.83
N GLY A 271 0.97 1.52 8.50
CA GLY A 271 -0.06 0.81 7.75
C GLY A 271 0.09 -0.70 7.85
N GLN A 272 1.32 -1.23 7.76
CA GLN A 272 1.58 -2.66 7.89
C GLN A 272 1.14 -3.19 9.25
N GLU A 273 1.53 -2.51 10.33
CA GLU A 273 1.11 -2.85 11.70
C GLU A 273 -0.41 -2.82 11.86
N ILE A 274 -1.09 -1.84 11.25
CA ILE A 274 -2.57 -1.80 11.25
C ILE A 274 -3.11 -3.05 10.54
N GLY A 275 -2.56 -3.38 9.38
CA GLY A 275 -2.94 -4.57 8.61
C GLY A 275 -2.82 -5.86 9.41
N ILE A 276 -1.72 -6.07 10.13
CA ILE A 276 -1.52 -7.24 11.01
C ILE A 276 -2.63 -7.32 12.06
N GLN A 277 -2.95 -6.19 12.70
CA GLN A 277 -3.96 -6.13 13.76
C GLN A 277 -5.37 -6.36 13.22
N LEU A 278 -5.72 -5.75 12.09
CA LEU A 278 -7.03 -5.91 11.46
C LEU A 278 -7.22 -7.33 10.94
N ARG A 279 -6.18 -7.92 10.33
CA ARG A 279 -6.17 -9.33 9.93
C ARG A 279 -6.52 -10.24 11.11
N LYS A 280 -5.89 -10.01 12.26
CA LYS A 280 -6.17 -10.77 13.49
C LYS A 280 -7.57 -10.48 14.05
N LYS A 281 -7.97 -9.21 14.12
CA LYS A 281 -9.27 -8.78 14.67
C LYS A 281 -10.45 -9.41 13.94
N TYR A 282 -10.38 -9.47 12.61
CA TYR A 282 -11.44 -9.99 11.76
C TYR A 282 -11.23 -11.44 11.32
N ASN A 283 -10.18 -12.10 11.81
CA ASN A 283 -9.80 -13.46 11.43
C ASN A 283 -9.70 -13.66 9.91
N ILE A 284 -9.02 -12.72 9.25
CA ILE A 284 -8.87 -12.71 7.79
C ILE A 284 -7.80 -13.71 7.35
N SER A 285 -8.17 -14.54 6.39
CA SER A 285 -7.36 -15.56 5.74
C SER A 285 -7.47 -15.49 4.20
N SER A 286 -6.72 -16.33 3.50
CA SER A 286 -6.80 -16.49 2.04
C SER A 286 -8.18 -16.89 1.53
N GLU A 287 -9.01 -17.51 2.37
CA GLU A 287 -10.37 -17.97 2.04
C GLU A 287 -11.45 -16.93 2.38
N THR A 288 -11.06 -15.78 2.94
CA THR A 288 -12.02 -14.78 3.40
C THR A 288 -12.75 -14.14 2.22
N ARG A 289 -14.08 -14.19 2.29
CA ARG A 289 -14.96 -13.45 1.38
C ARG A 289 -15.23 -12.06 1.91
N TRP A 290 -14.89 -11.06 1.12
CA TRP A 290 -15.07 -9.66 1.46
C TRP A 290 -16.50 -9.22 1.17
N THR A 291 -17.29 -9.07 2.22
CA THR A 291 -18.63 -8.46 2.12
C THR A 291 -18.54 -6.94 2.32
N PRO A 292 -19.54 -6.16 1.89
CA PRO A 292 -19.59 -4.73 2.18
C PRO A 292 -19.55 -4.43 3.69
N GLU A 293 -20.11 -5.30 4.54
CA GLU A 293 -20.06 -5.16 6.00
C GLU A 293 -18.64 -5.34 6.53
N LEU A 294 -17.93 -6.39 6.10
CA LEU A 294 -16.55 -6.63 6.52
C LEU A 294 -15.64 -5.47 6.09
N LEU A 295 -15.76 -5.04 4.83
CA LEU A 295 -14.97 -3.92 4.32
C LEU A 295 -15.29 -2.60 5.04
N THR A 296 -16.57 -2.34 5.33
CA THR A 296 -16.98 -1.16 6.11
C THR A 296 -16.35 -1.16 7.50
N ASN A 297 -16.41 -2.31 8.19
CA ASN A 297 -15.82 -2.45 9.52
C ASN A 297 -14.31 -2.20 9.48
N PHE A 298 -13.61 -2.80 8.51
CA PHE A 298 -12.18 -2.60 8.28
C PHE A 298 -11.83 -1.13 8.02
N LEU A 299 -12.57 -0.45 7.14
CA LEU A 299 -12.34 0.96 6.81
C LEU A 299 -12.66 1.90 7.98
N ASN A 300 -13.71 1.62 8.75
CA ASN A 300 -14.08 2.43 9.91
C ASN A 300 -13.09 2.27 11.07
N ASP A 301 -12.45 1.11 11.18
CA ASP A 301 -11.31 0.90 12.07
C ASP A 301 -10.11 1.76 11.63
N LEU A 302 -9.76 1.78 10.34
CA LEU A 302 -8.74 2.70 9.80
C LEU A 302 -9.10 4.16 10.07
N GLN A 303 -10.35 4.57 9.86
CA GLN A 303 -10.78 5.93 10.19
C GLN A 303 -10.70 6.23 11.69
N SER A 304 -11.03 5.26 12.55
CA SER A 304 -10.89 5.42 14.00
C SER A 304 -9.43 5.65 14.40
N TYR A 305 -8.51 4.95 13.73
CA TYR A 305 -7.08 5.22 13.86
C TYR A 305 -6.73 6.65 13.40
N TYR A 306 -7.19 7.09 12.22
CA TYR A 306 -6.92 8.45 11.73
C TYR A 306 -7.47 9.55 12.64
N ILE A 307 -8.68 9.36 13.18
CA ILE A 307 -9.30 10.27 14.15
C ILE A 307 -8.37 10.47 15.34
N TRP A 308 -7.88 9.39 15.92
CA TRP A 308 -6.98 9.44 17.08
C TRP A 308 -5.58 9.97 16.73
N ALA A 309 -4.99 9.49 15.63
CA ALA A 309 -3.62 9.79 15.27
C ALA A 309 -3.45 11.26 14.86
N LEU A 310 -4.39 11.79 14.09
CA LEU A 310 -4.33 13.12 13.48
C LEU A 310 -5.25 14.15 14.15
N GLU A 311 -5.98 13.73 15.19
CA GLU A 311 -6.84 14.60 16.01
C GLU A 311 -7.91 15.34 15.19
N ILE A 312 -8.54 14.58 14.27
CA ILE A 312 -9.59 15.05 13.37
C ILE A 312 -10.87 14.22 13.56
N GLY A 313 -12.01 14.74 13.11
CA GLY A 313 -13.25 13.98 12.98
C GLY A 313 -13.43 13.44 11.57
N LEU A 314 -13.91 12.19 11.46
CA LEU A 314 -14.33 11.58 10.21
C LEU A 314 -15.76 11.05 10.31
N LYS A 315 -16.51 11.19 9.22
CA LYS A 315 -17.79 10.52 8.99
C LYS A 315 -17.51 9.04 8.64
N PRO A 316 -18.21 8.08 9.26
CA PRO A 316 -18.02 6.66 8.98
C PRO A 316 -18.49 6.27 7.58
N PHE A 317 -17.82 5.28 6.99
CA PHE A 317 -18.30 4.52 5.84
C PHE A 317 -19.52 3.67 6.23
N ARG A 318 -20.34 3.35 5.23
CA ARG A 318 -21.52 2.49 5.34
C ARG A 318 -21.43 1.32 4.36
N PRO A 319 -22.02 0.16 4.68
CA PRO A 319 -22.03 -0.99 3.76
C PRO A 319 -22.83 -0.72 2.48
N THR A 320 -23.70 0.29 2.49
CA THR A 320 -24.48 0.73 1.34
C THR A 320 -23.76 1.77 0.49
N ASP A 321 -22.58 2.25 0.90
CA ASP A 321 -21.82 3.18 0.07
C ASP A 321 -21.31 2.44 -1.17
N GLU A 322 -21.55 3.02 -2.34
CA GLU A 322 -21.25 2.40 -3.63
C GLU A 322 -19.77 2.02 -3.79
N LEU A 323 -18.87 2.87 -3.28
CA LEU A 323 -17.43 2.61 -3.23
C LEU A 323 -17.08 1.35 -2.43
N VAL A 324 -17.78 1.10 -1.31
CA VAL A 324 -17.57 -0.08 -0.47
C VAL A 324 -18.02 -1.34 -1.22
N ILE A 325 -19.23 -1.32 -1.77
CA ILE A 325 -19.79 -2.46 -2.51
C ILE A 325 -18.88 -2.85 -3.69
N ARG A 326 -18.45 -1.84 -4.46
CA ARG A 326 -17.60 -2.06 -5.64
C ARG A 326 -16.23 -2.60 -5.24
N PHE A 327 -15.61 -2.03 -4.21
CA PHE A 327 -14.29 -2.48 -3.79
C PHE A 327 -14.32 -3.86 -3.13
N SER A 328 -15.35 -4.21 -2.35
CA SER A 328 -15.48 -5.56 -1.80
C SER A 328 -15.60 -6.61 -2.92
N ASN A 329 -16.36 -6.30 -3.97
CA ASN A 329 -16.47 -7.17 -5.15
C ASN A 329 -15.14 -7.30 -5.88
N LYS A 330 -14.42 -6.20 -6.06
CA LYS A 330 -13.09 -6.19 -6.67
C LYS A 330 -12.10 -7.02 -5.89
N ILE A 331 -12.06 -6.91 -4.56
CA ILE A 331 -11.17 -7.71 -3.71
C ILE A 331 -11.43 -9.20 -3.97
N ASN A 332 -12.68 -9.64 -3.91
CA ASN A 332 -13.02 -11.04 -4.16
C ASN A 332 -12.59 -11.50 -5.57
N ALA A 333 -12.87 -10.71 -6.61
CA ALA A 333 -12.50 -11.03 -7.97
C ALA A 333 -10.97 -11.17 -8.14
N VAL A 334 -10.20 -10.23 -7.60
CA VAL A 334 -8.74 -10.25 -7.69
C VAL A 334 -8.14 -11.41 -6.89
N LEU A 335 -8.63 -11.66 -5.68
CA LEU A 335 -8.11 -12.75 -4.84
C LEU A 335 -8.41 -14.13 -5.46
N ASP A 336 -9.55 -14.27 -6.15
CA ASP A 336 -9.94 -15.45 -6.92
C ASP A 336 -9.18 -15.62 -8.25
N GLY A 337 -8.47 -14.59 -8.71
CA GLY A 337 -7.58 -14.66 -9.88
C GLY A 337 -8.15 -14.16 -11.21
N VAL A 338 -9.06 -13.18 -11.16
CA VAL A 338 -9.58 -12.45 -12.36
C VAL A 338 -8.53 -11.55 -13.01
#